data_AF-A0A8K0LY30-F1
#
_entry.id   AF-A0A8K0LY30-F1
#
_cell.length_a   1.000
_cell.length_b   1.000
_cell.length_c   1.000
_cell.angle_alpha   90.00
_cell.angle_beta   90.00
_cell.angle_gamma   90.00
#
_symmetry.space_group_name_H-M   'P 1'
#
loop_
_entity.id
_entity.type
_entity.pdbx_description
1 polymer ?
#
loop_
_entity_poly.entity_id
_entity_poly.type
_entity_poly.pdbx_seq_one_letter_code
_entity_poly.pdbx_strand_id
1 'polypeptide(L)'
;MLHFGVHGQRQMLLSISRGFGSQHHEPCRRLPADPSRSRGHGVQVSSISFDISVLETFAAWTAGATLCIASEDDILTNLGRTLARLEATCVFATPTLLSMIEGGPSTVPGCVDYLHTGAREPGRLGHLARGYISPVSANAHYKSHPIFGRRYNTGDLALYMFDGELNFLGRADDQVKVNGVRLNLGDVERALQGGYDGRRS
;
A
#
# COMPACT_ATOMS: atom_id res chain seq x y z
N MET A 1 -9.00 -5.80 2.80
CA MET A 1 -9.18 -6.35 4.17
C MET A 1 -8.28 -7.58 4.43
N LEU A 2 -7.11 -7.40 5.08
CA LEU A 2 -6.25 -8.45 5.69
C LEU A 2 -5.41 -7.79 6.80
N HIS A 3 -4.89 -8.48 7.81
CA HIS A 3 -5.56 -9.13 8.96
C HIS A 3 -4.50 -9.54 9.99
N PHE A 4 -3.79 -8.62 10.66
CA PHE A 4 -2.97 -8.97 11.84
C PHE A 4 -2.95 -7.80 12.83
N GLY A 5 -3.12 -8.06 14.12
CA GLY A 5 -3.55 -7.07 15.10
C GLY A 5 -3.05 -7.37 16.51
N VAL A 6 -2.54 -6.31 17.16
CA VAL A 6 -1.94 -6.31 18.50
C VAL A 6 -2.85 -7.00 19.52
N HIS A 7 -2.27 -7.91 20.31
CA HIS A 7 -2.92 -8.71 21.37
C HIS A 7 -3.72 -9.93 20.88
N GLY A 8 -3.39 -10.51 19.72
CA GLY A 8 -4.06 -11.73 19.23
C GLY A 8 -5.52 -11.51 18.80
N GLN A 9 -5.96 -10.25 18.70
CA GLN A 9 -7.29 -9.85 18.24
C GLN A 9 -7.16 -9.27 16.84
N ARG A 10 -7.97 -9.78 15.90
CA ARG A 10 -7.99 -9.25 14.53
C ARG A 10 -8.42 -7.78 14.55
N GLN A 11 -7.55 -6.91 14.06
CA GLN A 11 -7.84 -5.49 13.92
C GLN A 11 -8.55 -5.20 12.59
N MET A 12 -9.68 -4.51 12.63
CA MET A 12 -10.42 -4.06 11.45
C MET A 12 -10.49 -2.53 11.41
N LEU A 13 -9.87 -1.94 10.39
CA LEU A 13 -9.88 -0.50 10.17
C LEU A 13 -11.04 -0.10 9.25
N LEU A 14 -11.83 0.89 9.67
CA LEU A 14 -12.91 1.47 8.86
C LEU A 14 -12.43 2.73 8.16
N SER A 15 -12.38 2.69 6.83
CA SER A 15 -12.23 3.87 5.98
C SER A 15 -13.58 4.21 5.32
N ILE A 16 -14.01 5.47 5.37
CA ILE A 16 -15.23 5.95 4.68
C ILE A 16 -14.80 6.96 3.61
N SER A 17 -15.36 6.81 2.41
CA SER A 17 -14.93 7.38 1.12
C SER A 17 -14.77 8.91 0.99
N ARG A 18 -15.02 9.71 2.04
CA ARG A 18 -14.99 11.19 1.93
C ARG A 18 -13.62 11.77 1.50
N GLY A 19 -12.53 10.99 1.56
CA GLY A 19 -11.18 11.41 1.14
C GLY A 19 -10.69 10.81 -0.19
N PHE A 20 -11.41 9.82 -0.73
CA PHE A 20 -10.92 8.93 -1.78
C PHE A 20 -10.66 9.66 -3.12
N GLY A 21 -11.56 10.55 -3.54
CA GLY A 21 -11.39 11.32 -4.78
C GLY A 21 -10.20 12.29 -4.79
N SER A 22 -9.65 12.66 -3.63
CA SER A 22 -8.52 13.60 -3.52
C SER A 22 -7.15 12.93 -3.33
N GLN A 23 -7.09 11.68 -2.87
CA GLN A 23 -5.83 10.92 -2.74
C GLN A 23 -5.31 10.42 -4.07
N HIS A 24 -6.20 10.26 -5.05
CA HIS A 24 -5.93 9.52 -6.28
C HIS A 24 -5.90 10.42 -7.51
N HIS A 25 -6.24 11.70 -7.37
CA HIS A 25 -6.32 12.64 -8.49
C HIS A 25 -4.98 12.86 -9.21
N GLU A 26 -3.85 12.88 -8.48
CA GLU A 26 -2.53 13.20 -9.03
C GLU A 26 -1.89 12.02 -9.80
N PRO A 27 -1.86 10.78 -9.27
CA PRO A 27 -1.47 9.61 -10.07
C PRO A 27 -2.35 9.44 -11.31
N CYS A 28 -3.65 9.75 -11.21
CA CYS A 28 -4.61 9.61 -12.30
C CYS A 28 -4.38 10.57 -13.47
N ARG A 29 -3.84 11.77 -13.23
CA ARG A 29 -3.53 12.74 -14.30
C ARG A 29 -2.35 12.32 -15.18
N ARG A 30 -1.44 11.50 -14.65
CA ARG A 30 -0.26 11.01 -15.38
C ARG A 30 -0.54 9.77 -16.25
N LEU A 31 -1.78 9.24 -16.21
CA LEU A 31 -2.16 8.00 -16.88
C LEU A 31 -2.41 8.10 -18.40
N PRO A 32 -2.29 9.26 -19.06
CA PRO A 32 -2.05 9.28 -20.50
C PRO A 32 -0.85 10.18 -20.82
N ALA A 33 0.37 9.66 -20.74
CA ALA A 33 1.56 10.35 -21.25
C ALA A 33 1.92 9.92 -22.69
N ASP A 34 1.25 8.91 -23.25
CA ASP A 34 1.45 8.50 -24.65
C ASP A 34 0.34 9.08 -25.55
N PRO A 35 0.62 10.13 -26.35
CA PRO A 35 -0.35 10.72 -27.26
C PRO A 35 -0.77 9.78 -28.41
N SER A 36 -0.12 8.63 -28.59
CA SER A 36 -0.52 7.60 -29.57
C SER A 36 -1.57 6.62 -29.05
N ARG A 37 -1.88 6.63 -27.73
CA ARG A 37 -2.82 5.71 -27.10
C ARG A 37 -4.08 6.42 -26.63
N SER A 38 -5.24 5.89 -27.01
CA SER A 38 -6.54 6.50 -26.72
C SER A 38 -7.02 6.32 -25.26
N ARG A 39 -6.48 5.33 -24.53
CA ARG A 39 -6.79 5.05 -23.12
C ARG A 39 -5.60 4.38 -22.41
N GLY A 40 -5.43 4.66 -21.11
CA GLY A 40 -4.47 3.98 -20.25
C GLY A 40 -4.93 2.57 -19.84
N HIS A 41 -3.97 1.74 -19.43
CA HIS A 41 -4.19 0.39 -18.87
C HIS A 41 -3.52 0.29 -17.51
N GLY A 42 -4.32 0.22 -16.45
CA GLY A 42 -3.83 -0.04 -15.10
C GLY A 42 -3.95 -1.52 -14.77
N VAL A 43 -2.91 -2.12 -14.19
CA VAL A 43 -2.92 -3.55 -13.84
C VAL A 43 -3.19 -3.74 -12.36
N GLN A 44 -4.21 -4.53 -12.05
CA GLN A 44 -4.51 -4.96 -10.69
C GLN A 44 -3.55 -6.10 -10.32
N VAL A 45 -2.57 -5.80 -9.47
CA VAL A 45 -1.59 -6.79 -8.97
C VAL A 45 -1.76 -7.05 -7.48
N SER A 46 -2.37 -6.10 -6.76
CA SER A 46 -2.60 -6.23 -5.34
C SER A 46 -3.79 -7.16 -5.07
N SER A 47 -3.62 -8.07 -4.11
CA SER A 47 -4.76 -8.82 -3.57
C SER A 47 -5.82 -7.86 -3.05
N ILE A 48 -7.10 -8.16 -3.29
CA ILE A 48 -8.26 -7.37 -2.85
C ILE A 48 -8.31 -7.13 -1.33
N SER A 49 -7.52 -7.92 -0.62
CA SER A 49 -7.35 -7.80 0.80
C SER A 49 -6.37 -6.69 1.24
N PHE A 50 -5.60 -6.11 0.33
CA PHE A 50 -4.76 -4.94 0.61
C PHE A 50 -5.46 -3.65 0.20
N ASP A 51 -5.20 -2.56 0.91
CA ASP A 51 -5.79 -1.24 0.63
C ASP A 51 -5.37 -0.67 -0.74
N ILE A 52 -4.16 -1.01 -1.20
CA ILE A 52 -3.67 -0.63 -2.54
C ILE A 52 -4.57 -1.14 -3.67
N SER A 53 -5.26 -2.28 -3.52
CA SER A 53 -6.17 -2.77 -4.57
C SER A 53 -7.31 -1.77 -4.85
N VAL A 54 -7.75 -1.04 -3.83
CA VAL A 54 -8.78 -0.01 -3.99
C VAL A 54 -8.23 1.16 -4.81
N LEU A 55 -6.98 1.55 -4.58
CA LEU A 55 -6.29 2.55 -5.40
C LEU A 55 -6.19 2.08 -6.85
N GLU A 56 -5.72 0.85 -7.12
CA GLU A 56 -5.60 0.30 -8.48
C GLU A 56 -6.93 0.37 -9.25
N THR A 57 -8.02 -0.11 -8.64
CA THR A 57 -9.34 -0.17 -9.27
C THR A 57 -9.87 1.22 -9.62
N PHE A 58 -9.96 2.10 -8.63
CA PHE A 58 -10.62 3.37 -8.87
C PHE A 58 -9.72 4.40 -9.54
N ALA A 59 -8.38 4.30 -9.40
CA ALA A 59 -7.49 5.16 -10.18
C ALA A 59 -7.71 4.92 -11.67
N ALA A 60 -7.81 3.66 -12.09
CA ALA A 60 -8.13 3.32 -13.48
C ALA A 60 -9.50 3.89 -13.89
N TRP A 61 -10.55 3.62 -13.11
CA TRP A 61 -11.91 4.02 -13.49
C TRP A 61 -12.16 5.53 -13.47
N THR A 62 -11.57 6.25 -12.51
CA THR A 62 -11.71 7.72 -12.42
C THR A 62 -10.93 8.45 -13.49
N ALA A 63 -9.85 7.85 -14.00
CA ALA A 63 -9.07 8.36 -15.14
C ALA A 63 -9.63 7.96 -16.52
N GLY A 64 -10.69 7.14 -16.57
CA GLY A 64 -11.21 6.59 -17.83
C GLY A 64 -10.30 5.54 -18.48
N ALA A 65 -9.37 4.97 -17.71
CA ALA A 65 -8.48 3.89 -18.11
C ALA A 65 -9.15 2.52 -17.95
N THR A 66 -8.61 1.52 -18.65
CA THR A 66 -9.00 0.12 -18.50
C THR A 66 -8.30 -0.49 -17.29
N LEU A 67 -9.05 -1.19 -16.43
CA LEU A 67 -8.48 -2.02 -15.38
C LEU A 67 -8.23 -3.43 -15.92
N CYS A 68 -6.97 -3.82 -15.99
CA CYS A 68 -6.53 -5.13 -16.43
C CYS A 68 -6.28 -6.03 -15.22
N ILE A 69 -6.72 -7.30 -15.30
CA ILE A 69 -6.52 -8.30 -14.25
C ILE A 69 -5.64 -9.42 -14.82
N ALA A 70 -4.67 -9.88 -14.04
CA ALA A 70 -3.85 -11.05 -14.34
C ALA A 70 -4.02 -12.12 -13.25
N SER A 71 -3.67 -13.36 -13.57
CA SER A 71 -3.61 -14.41 -12.54
C SER A 71 -2.45 -14.14 -11.58
N GLU A 72 -2.58 -14.64 -10.35
CA GLU A 72 -1.49 -14.56 -9.37
C GLU A 72 -0.22 -15.25 -9.88
N ASP A 73 -0.36 -16.38 -10.57
CA ASP A 73 0.77 -17.09 -11.19
C ASP A 73 1.48 -16.21 -12.24
N ASP A 74 0.75 -15.53 -13.13
CA ASP A 74 1.32 -14.63 -14.15
C ASP A 74 2.06 -13.46 -13.50
N ILE A 75 1.55 -12.94 -12.38
CA ILE A 75 2.14 -11.85 -11.61
C ILE A 75 3.42 -12.31 -10.91
N LEU A 76 3.41 -13.47 -10.26
CA LEU A 76 4.52 -13.95 -9.43
C LEU A 76 5.65 -14.59 -10.25
N THR A 77 5.36 -15.08 -11.45
CA THR A 77 6.35 -15.79 -12.28
C THR A 77 6.83 -14.99 -13.48
N ASN A 78 5.99 -14.09 -14.02
CA ASN A 78 6.21 -13.49 -15.33
C ASN A 78 5.85 -11.99 -15.36
N LEU A 79 5.98 -11.27 -14.24
CA LEU A 79 5.47 -9.90 -14.10
C LEU A 79 5.77 -8.99 -15.29
N GLY A 80 7.02 -8.87 -15.71
CA GLY A 80 7.41 -7.98 -16.82
C GLY A 80 6.71 -8.35 -18.14
N ARG A 81 6.62 -9.65 -18.45
CA ARG A 81 5.91 -10.14 -19.64
C ARG A 81 4.41 -9.92 -19.52
N THR A 82 3.84 -10.12 -18.34
CA THR A 82 2.42 -9.87 -18.05
C THR A 82 2.07 -8.40 -18.24
N LEU A 83 2.88 -7.49 -17.70
CA LEU A 83 2.71 -6.04 -17.88
C LEU A 83 2.80 -5.65 -19.36
N ALA A 84 3.78 -6.17 -20.09
CA ALA A 84 3.92 -5.92 -21.53
C ALA A 84 2.72 -6.45 -22.33
N ARG A 85 2.26 -7.68 -22.03
CA ARG A 85 1.10 -8.33 -22.68
C ARG A 85 -0.20 -7.56 -22.43
N LEU A 86 -0.35 -6.96 -21.25
CA LEU A 86 -1.50 -6.14 -20.88
C LEU A 86 -1.35 -4.68 -21.32
N GLU A 87 -0.26 -4.35 -22.02
CA GLU A 87 0.07 -3.00 -22.45
C GLU A 87 0.02 -1.97 -21.31
N ALA A 88 0.46 -2.41 -20.13
CA ALA A 88 0.35 -1.67 -18.88
C ALA A 88 1.01 -0.29 -18.97
N THR A 89 0.23 0.75 -18.68
CA THR A 89 0.72 2.13 -18.55
C THR A 89 0.98 2.52 -17.09
N CYS A 90 0.40 1.78 -16.15
CA CYS A 90 0.72 1.90 -14.73
C CYS A 90 0.57 0.59 -13.97
N VAL A 91 1.37 0.46 -12.91
CA VAL A 91 1.26 -0.62 -11.92
C VAL A 91 1.69 -0.09 -10.55
N PHE A 92 0.99 -0.49 -9.49
CA PHE A 92 1.41 -0.25 -8.12
C PHE A 92 1.96 -1.56 -7.56
N ALA A 93 3.28 -1.62 -7.35
CA ALA A 93 3.94 -2.85 -6.92
C ALA A 93 4.91 -2.58 -5.77
N THR A 94 5.10 -3.59 -4.90
CA THR A 94 6.10 -3.54 -3.85
C THR A 94 7.51 -3.66 -4.45
N PRO A 95 8.57 -3.19 -3.77
CA PRO A 95 9.95 -3.35 -4.27
C PRO A 95 10.31 -4.81 -4.57
N THR A 96 9.83 -5.75 -3.74
CA THR A 96 10.01 -7.19 -3.96
C THR A 96 9.39 -7.64 -5.28
N LEU A 97 8.16 -7.23 -5.56
CA LEU A 97 7.47 -7.61 -6.80
C LEU A 97 8.15 -6.97 -8.02
N LEU A 98 8.60 -5.72 -7.92
CA LEU A 98 9.36 -5.04 -8.99
C LEU A 98 10.71 -5.71 -9.27
N SER A 99 11.38 -6.24 -8.23
CA SER A 99 12.66 -6.95 -8.40
C SER A 99 12.55 -8.27 -9.17
N MET A 100 11.34 -8.80 -9.37
CA MET A 100 11.09 -9.99 -10.19
C MET A 100 11.15 -9.70 -11.69
N ILE A 101 11.16 -8.42 -12.10
CA ILE A 101 11.26 -8.05 -13.52
C ILE A 101 12.71 -8.17 -13.98
N GLU A 102 12.93 -9.08 -14.94
CA GLU A 102 14.23 -9.28 -15.55
C GLU A 102 14.75 -8.00 -16.23
N GLY A 103 15.98 -7.61 -15.91
CA GLY A 103 16.59 -6.35 -16.37
C GLY A 103 16.01 -5.09 -15.72
N GLY A 104 15.09 -5.25 -14.77
CA GLY A 104 14.46 -4.16 -14.04
C GLY A 104 13.25 -3.56 -14.78
N PRO A 105 12.35 -2.86 -14.07
CA PRO A 105 11.07 -2.45 -14.68
C PRO A 105 11.18 -1.41 -15.82
N SER A 106 12.34 -0.79 -16.04
CA SER A 106 12.63 0.03 -17.23
C SER A 106 12.67 -0.78 -18.54
N THR A 107 12.74 -2.11 -18.47
CA THR A 107 12.70 -2.98 -19.66
C THR A 107 11.28 -3.26 -20.15
N VAL A 108 10.25 -2.88 -19.36
CA VAL A 108 8.84 -3.10 -19.72
C VAL A 108 8.37 -1.97 -20.65
N PRO A 109 8.00 -2.26 -21.91
CA PRO A 109 7.55 -1.24 -22.84
C PRO A 109 6.27 -0.55 -22.35
N GLY A 110 6.27 0.79 -22.34
CA GLY A 110 5.10 1.60 -21.94
C GLY A 110 4.89 1.77 -20.44
N CYS A 111 5.70 1.14 -19.59
CA CYS A 111 5.68 1.37 -18.15
C CYS A 111 6.47 2.65 -17.83
N VAL A 112 5.76 3.77 -17.73
CA VAL A 112 6.36 5.08 -17.49
C VAL A 112 6.31 5.39 -15.99
N ASP A 113 7.50 5.56 -15.42
CA ASP A 113 7.78 6.15 -14.11
C ASP A 113 7.48 5.33 -12.84
N TYR A 114 8.49 5.29 -11.96
CA TYR A 114 8.36 4.79 -10.60
C TYR A 114 7.91 5.91 -9.67
N LEU A 115 6.66 5.88 -9.24
CA LEU A 115 6.23 6.76 -8.16
C LEU A 115 6.72 6.20 -6.81
N HIS A 116 7.83 6.74 -6.30
CA HIS A 116 8.13 6.63 -4.88
C HIS A 116 7.04 7.39 -4.12
N THR A 117 6.30 6.71 -3.26
CA THR A 117 5.27 7.33 -2.41
C THR A 117 5.93 8.09 -1.25
N GLY A 118 6.64 9.17 -1.59
CA GLY A 118 7.04 10.24 -0.69
C GLY A 118 6.34 11.51 -1.17
N ALA A 119 5.24 11.90 -0.52
CA ALA A 119 4.46 13.05 -0.96
C ALA A 119 5.29 14.34 -0.77
N ARG A 120 5.66 14.98 -1.88
CA ARG A 120 6.13 16.36 -1.91
C ARG A 120 4.94 17.29 -2.10
N GLU A 121 4.13 17.43 -1.05
CA GLU A 121 3.05 18.41 -0.98
C GLU A 121 3.06 19.07 0.41
N PRO A 122 3.40 20.36 0.52
CA PRO A 122 3.32 21.09 1.78
C PRO A 122 1.87 21.12 2.29
N GLY A 123 1.64 20.58 3.49
CA GLY A 123 0.45 20.92 4.28
C GLY A 123 -0.77 19.99 4.17
N ARG A 124 -0.71 18.83 3.51
CA ARG A 124 -1.83 17.86 3.54
C ARG A 124 -1.38 16.41 3.69
N LEU A 125 -0.89 16.06 4.88
CA LEU A 125 -0.64 14.67 5.27
C LEU A 125 -1.95 13.92 5.47
N GLY A 126 -2.45 13.31 4.37
CA GLY A 126 -3.32 12.14 4.38
C GLY A 126 -4.74 12.31 4.95
N HIS A 127 -5.66 11.48 4.47
CA HIS A 127 -6.98 11.32 5.08
C HIS A 127 -6.89 10.26 6.17
N LEU A 128 -7.43 10.57 7.35
CA LEU A 128 -7.51 9.60 8.43
C LEU A 128 -8.69 8.67 8.22
N ALA A 129 -8.44 7.36 8.34
CA ALA A 129 -9.51 6.39 8.50
C ALA A 129 -10.39 6.76 9.72
N ARG A 130 -11.66 6.37 9.67
CA ARG A 130 -12.63 6.75 10.72
C ARG A 130 -12.25 6.15 12.07
N GLY A 131 -11.68 4.96 12.07
CA GLY A 131 -11.14 4.30 13.26
C GLY A 131 -11.19 2.80 13.14
N TYR A 132 -10.77 2.11 14.19
CA TYR A 132 -10.90 0.66 14.30
C TYR A 132 -12.32 0.29 14.75
N ILE A 133 -12.93 -0.67 14.05
CA ILE A 133 -14.21 -1.28 14.43
C ILE A 133 -13.98 -2.24 15.60
N SER A 134 -12.92 -3.04 15.52
CA SER A 134 -12.54 -3.98 16.56
C SER A 134 -11.03 -4.23 16.53
N PRO A 135 -10.36 -4.37 17.69
CA PRO A 135 -10.89 -3.98 18.99
C PRO A 135 -10.95 -2.45 19.07
N VAL A 136 -11.99 -1.90 19.71
CA VAL A 136 -12.19 -0.44 19.81
C VAL A 136 -11.01 0.23 20.54
N SER A 137 -10.31 -0.50 21.42
CA SER A 137 -9.10 -0.04 22.10
C SER A 137 -8.00 0.42 21.15
N ALA A 138 -7.90 -0.13 19.93
CA ALA A 138 -6.94 0.29 18.91
C ALA A 138 -7.17 1.75 18.45
N ASN A 139 -8.33 2.35 18.73
CA ASN A 139 -8.53 3.78 18.49
C ASN A 139 -7.63 4.68 19.37
N ALA A 140 -6.94 4.12 20.37
CA ALA A 140 -5.90 4.83 21.13
C ALA A 140 -4.74 5.34 20.26
N HIS A 141 -4.53 4.78 19.06
CA HIS A 141 -3.56 5.31 18.07
C HIS A 141 -3.97 6.67 17.51
N TYR A 142 -5.26 7.03 17.55
CA TYR A 142 -5.71 8.34 17.15
C TYR A 142 -5.60 9.33 18.30
N LYS A 143 -4.85 10.41 18.08
CA LYS A 143 -4.60 11.45 19.08
C LYS A 143 -5.22 12.77 18.62
N SER A 144 -5.80 13.53 19.56
CA SER A 144 -6.20 14.90 19.30
C SER A 144 -4.99 15.82 19.46
N HIS A 145 -4.81 16.76 18.55
CA HIS A 145 -3.82 17.82 18.67
C HIS A 145 -4.47 19.19 18.55
N PRO A 146 -4.09 20.18 19.39
CA PRO A 146 -4.72 21.50 19.40
C PRO A 146 -4.75 22.22 18.04
N ILE A 147 -3.65 22.14 17.28
CA ILE A 147 -3.49 22.84 16.00
C ILE A 147 -3.93 21.99 14.79
N PHE A 148 -3.40 20.77 14.62
CA PHE A 148 -3.67 19.96 13.42
C PHE A 148 -4.87 19.00 13.58
N GLY A 149 -5.64 19.12 14.66
CA GLY A 149 -6.82 18.28 14.90
C GLY A 149 -6.47 16.81 15.15
N ARG A 150 -7.29 15.88 14.65
CA ARG A 150 -7.07 14.44 14.83
C ARG A 150 -5.84 14.00 14.04
N ARG A 151 -4.99 13.17 14.66
CA ARG A 151 -3.79 12.57 14.08
C ARG A 151 -3.77 11.08 14.33
N TYR A 152 -3.00 10.34 13.53
CA TYR A 152 -2.75 8.92 13.75
C TYR A 152 -1.28 8.70 14.09
N ASN A 153 -1.02 8.01 15.20
CA ASN A 153 0.33 7.57 15.54
C ASN A 153 0.69 6.34 14.70
N THR A 154 1.49 6.55 13.64
CA THR A 154 1.89 5.48 12.72
C THR A 154 2.84 4.49 13.38
N GLY A 155 3.66 4.93 14.35
CA GLY A 155 4.80 4.21 14.89
C GLY A 155 6.06 4.26 14.01
N ASP A 156 6.03 5.03 12.92
CA ASP A 156 7.19 5.27 12.05
C ASP A 156 8.09 6.35 12.64
N LEU A 157 9.40 6.11 12.62
CA LEU A 157 10.42 7.10 12.94
C LEU A 157 10.91 7.74 11.64
N ALA A 158 10.93 9.07 11.59
CA ALA A 158 11.43 9.81 10.43
C ALA A 158 12.14 11.10 10.85
N LEU A 159 13.10 11.54 10.03
CA LEU A 159 13.75 12.85 10.14
C LEU A 159 13.16 13.81 9.12
N TYR A 160 12.82 15.02 9.56
CA TYR A 160 12.45 16.10 8.66
C TYR A 160 13.72 16.83 8.20
N MET A 161 13.96 16.82 6.91
CA MET A 161 15.13 17.39 6.27
C MET A 161 14.87 18.85 5.89
N PHE A 162 15.95 19.64 5.74
CA PHE A 162 15.84 21.07 5.41
C PHE A 162 15.28 21.35 4.02
N ASP A 163 15.36 20.38 3.11
CA ASP A 163 14.76 20.42 1.77
C ASP A 163 13.25 20.10 1.77
N GLY A 164 12.69 19.78 2.94
CA GLY A 164 11.29 19.44 3.14
C GLY A 164 10.99 17.96 2.99
N GLU A 165 11.99 17.09 2.79
CA GLU A 165 11.80 15.64 2.73
C GLU A 165 11.69 14.98 4.11
N LEU A 166 11.04 13.82 4.16
CA LEU A 166 10.96 12.97 5.35
C LEU A 166 11.80 11.70 5.13
N ASN A 167 12.92 11.60 5.82
CA ASN A 167 13.78 10.41 5.79
C ASN A 167 13.28 9.38 6.80
N PHE A 168 12.73 8.28 6.30
CA PHE A 168 12.29 7.15 7.13
C PHE A 168 13.49 6.45 7.78
N LEU A 169 13.47 6.35 9.11
CA LEU A 169 14.53 5.72 9.91
C LEU A 169 14.19 4.31 10.38
N GLY A 170 12.92 3.95 10.42
CA GLY A 170 12.47 2.67 10.93
C GLY A 170 11.20 2.77 11.77
N ARG A 171 11.03 1.81 12.69
CA ARG A 171 9.84 1.66 13.53
C ARG A 171 10.21 1.89 14.99
N ALA A 172 9.29 2.50 15.73
CA ALA A 172 9.35 2.61 17.19
C ALA A 172 8.72 1.41 17.91
N ASP A 173 8.22 0.42 17.17
CA ASP A 173 7.55 -0.78 17.68
C ASP A 173 7.98 -2.05 16.92
N ASP A 174 7.49 -3.20 17.36
CA ASP A 174 7.86 -4.54 16.85
C ASP A 174 7.17 -4.92 15.53
N GLN A 175 6.68 -3.92 14.80
CA GLN A 175 6.00 -4.16 13.54
C GLN A 175 6.98 -4.27 12.40
N VAL A 176 6.88 -5.36 11.64
CA VAL A 176 7.76 -5.64 10.49
C VAL A 176 6.97 -5.74 9.20
N LYS A 177 7.62 -5.43 8.08
CA LYS A 177 7.10 -5.71 6.74
C LYS A 177 7.90 -6.86 6.13
N VAL A 178 7.26 -8.00 5.91
CA VAL A 178 7.86 -9.14 5.21
C VAL A 178 7.13 -9.29 3.88
N ASN A 179 7.83 -9.18 2.76
CA ASN A 179 7.26 -9.25 1.41
C ASN A 179 6.05 -8.31 1.19
N GLY A 180 6.12 -7.10 1.75
CA GLY A 180 5.03 -6.11 1.67
C GLY A 180 3.86 -6.34 2.64
N VAL A 181 3.87 -7.44 3.40
CA VAL A 181 2.85 -7.75 4.40
C VAL A 181 3.27 -7.20 5.76
N ARG A 182 2.37 -6.43 6.39
CA ARG A 182 2.57 -5.85 7.72
C ARG A 182 2.22 -6.89 8.79
N LEU A 183 3.21 -7.30 9.58
CA LEU A 183 3.10 -8.32 10.63
C LEU A 183 3.55 -7.74 11.99
N ASN A 184 2.94 -8.20 13.08
CA ASN A 184 3.37 -7.86 14.44
C ASN A 184 4.08 -9.08 15.05
N LEU A 185 5.33 -8.92 15.49
CA LEU A 185 6.12 -10.03 16.02
C LEU A 185 5.51 -10.62 17.30
N GLY A 186 4.95 -9.80 18.18
CA GLY A 186 4.30 -10.27 19.41
C GLY A 186 3.07 -11.14 19.17
N ASP A 187 2.39 -11.01 18.02
CA ASP A 187 1.30 -11.92 17.65
C ASP A 187 1.84 -13.29 17.22
N VAL A 188 2.98 -13.31 16.51
CA VAL A 188 3.66 -14.55 16.11
C VAL A 188 4.18 -15.29 17.34
N GLU A 189 4.86 -14.60 18.25
CA GLU A 189 5.36 -15.16 19.51
C GLU A 189 4.24 -15.78 20.35
N ARG A 190 3.11 -15.08 20.50
CA ARG A 190 1.96 -15.60 21.23
C ARG A 190 1.34 -16.82 20.57
N ALA A 191 1.26 -16.85 19.24
CA ALA A 191 0.75 -18.01 18.51
C ALA A 191 1.66 -19.24 18.72
N LEU A 192 2.99 -19.04 18.73
CA LEU A 192 3.95 -20.09 19.02
C LEU A 192 3.84 -20.58 20.48
N GLN A 193 3.69 -19.67 21.44
CA GLN A 193 3.51 -20.01 22.86
C GLN A 193 2.19 -20.73 23.14
N GLY A 194 1.11 -20.38 22.44
CA GLY A 194 -0.19 -21.05 22.55
C GLY A 194 -0.26 -22.42 21.84
N GLY A 195 0.70 -22.74 20.98
CA GLY A 195 0.79 -23.99 20.22
C GLY A 195 1.86 -24.98 20.72
N TYR A 196 2.72 -24.58 21.66
CA TYR A 196 3.76 -25.46 22.23
C TYR A 196 3.21 -26.23 23.45
N ASP A 197 2.32 -27.20 23.22
CA ASP A 197 2.13 -28.31 24.18
C ASP A 197 3.29 -29.30 23.94
N GLY A 198 4.23 -29.35 24.88
CA GLY A 198 5.48 -30.13 24.82
C GLY A 198 5.30 -31.66 24.86
N ARG A 199 4.34 -32.21 24.11
CA ARG A 199 4.12 -33.66 23.98
C ARG A 199 4.58 -34.18 22.63
N ARG A 200 5.87 -34.47 22.54
CA ARG A 200 6.39 -35.67 21.85
C ARG A 200 7.61 -36.16 22.62
N SER A 201 7.35 -36.95 23.67
CA SER A 201 8.26 -37.98 24.20
C SER A 201 8.01 -39.29 23.45
#